data_AF-A0A3N5B0T8-F1
#
_entry.id   AF-A0A3N5B0T8-F1
#
_cell.length_a   1.000
_cell.length_b   1.000
_cell.length_c   1.000
_cell.angle_alpha   90.00
_cell.angle_beta   90.00
_cell.angle_gamma   90.00
#
_symmetry.space_group_name_H-M   'P 1'
#
loop_
_entity.id
_entity.type
_entity.pdbx_description
1 polymer ?
#
loop_
_entity_poly.entity_id
_entity_poly.type
_entity_poly.pdbx_seq_one_letter_code
_entity_poly.pdbx_strand_id
1 'polypeptide(L)'
;MFDYNFKKSIEKNFNELEKFNYLKNFNELKNLLLTISENERYIFISKNIDFNAQPLMDKPKNHSKFIINAYNGLESFKYWIKLSIMNYNFFVGVYSIIMYSCSCSYGRPMDIIEFEHVLNSNLPYKLTVYLDDFDKYDDFSSLSEEFFRTIRDMKLDKKANEIEKIIYRKFWSNLTINYGTENRVDVQFAYCANYLSRCYAFNRGRNVVSVEDIADAWILTLKLFLNDLRPYIRGLESNSPCASLPSVNSYKNIEVDNDNGSVNVKKIFAILLSILFFSLIIMVFQYTANLLTGDYYYPNSPQDRYVLAGIFLFPTSMFYGIIKKILKI
;
A
#
# COMPACT_ATOMS: atom_id res chain seq x y z
N MET A 1 8.18 -1.92 26.80
CA MET A 1 7.56 -0.57 26.82
C MET A 1 6.75 -0.28 25.54
N PHE A 2 7.23 -0.66 24.34
CA PHE A 2 6.48 -0.53 23.08
C PHE A 2 5.17 -1.35 23.02
N ASP A 3 5.19 -2.65 23.39
CA ASP A 3 3.98 -3.51 23.37
C ASP A 3 2.83 -3.00 24.26
N TYR A 4 3.14 -2.41 25.42
CA TYR A 4 2.13 -1.88 26.34
C TYR A 4 1.43 -0.63 25.77
N ASN A 5 2.18 0.25 25.10
CA ASN A 5 1.64 1.44 24.47
C ASN A 5 0.81 1.09 23.23
N PHE A 6 1.19 0.05 22.49
CA PHE A 6 0.43 -0.46 21.36
C PHE A 6 -0.95 -0.98 21.77
N LYS A 7 -1.00 -1.90 22.75
CA LYS A 7 -2.26 -2.47 23.26
C LYS A 7 -3.22 -1.38 23.75
N LYS A 8 -2.71 -0.40 24.51
CA LYS A 8 -3.50 0.74 24.99
C LYS A 8 -4.02 1.63 23.85
N SER A 9 -3.23 1.81 22.78
CA SER A 9 -3.63 2.58 21.60
C SER A 9 -4.71 1.86 20.80
N ILE A 10 -4.59 0.55 20.65
CA ILE A 10 -5.61 -0.31 20.03
C ILE A 10 -6.92 -0.27 20.83
N GLU A 11 -6.88 -0.45 22.15
CA GLU A 11 -8.06 -0.38 23.01
C GLU A 11 -8.78 0.97 22.89
N LYS A 12 -8.04 2.07 22.87
CA LYS A 12 -8.61 3.41 22.67
C LYS A 12 -9.33 3.52 21.33
N ASN A 13 -8.75 3.01 20.25
CA ASN A 13 -9.38 3.05 18.93
C ASN A 13 -10.65 2.21 18.88
N PHE A 14 -10.67 1.05 19.55
CA PHE A 14 -11.87 0.23 19.65
C PHE A 14 -12.99 0.92 20.43
N ASN A 15 -12.68 1.61 21.52
CA ASN A 15 -13.68 2.39 22.25
C ASN A 15 -14.32 3.47 21.37
N GLU A 16 -13.61 4.00 20.38
CA GLU A 16 -14.21 4.92 19.41
C GLU A 16 -15.05 4.21 18.35
N LEU A 17 -14.69 2.99 17.94
CA LEU A 17 -15.50 2.15 17.06
C LEU A 17 -16.83 1.74 17.70
N GLU A 18 -16.92 1.63 19.04
CA GLU A 18 -18.16 1.27 19.76
C GLU A 18 -19.35 2.20 19.46
N LYS A 19 -19.10 3.42 18.97
CA LYS A 19 -20.17 4.31 18.46
C LYS A 19 -20.99 3.69 17.33
N PHE A 20 -20.47 2.65 16.68
CA PHE A 20 -21.06 1.93 15.56
C PHE A 20 -21.56 0.53 15.93
N ASN A 21 -21.73 0.24 17.22
CA ASN A 21 -22.21 -1.06 17.71
C ASN A 21 -23.63 -1.46 17.23
N TYR A 22 -24.38 -0.50 16.69
CA TYR A 22 -25.69 -0.73 16.08
C TYR A 22 -25.62 -1.43 14.71
N LEU A 23 -24.44 -1.51 14.08
CA LEU A 23 -24.29 -2.20 12.80
C LEU A 23 -24.45 -3.71 13.00
N LYS A 24 -25.24 -4.35 12.13
CA LYS A 24 -25.50 -5.80 12.16
C LYS A 24 -24.22 -6.63 12.24
N ASN A 25 -23.20 -6.26 11.46
CA ASN A 25 -21.94 -7.00 11.36
C ASN A 25 -20.81 -6.40 12.21
N PHE A 26 -21.13 -5.52 13.17
CA PHE A 26 -20.12 -4.82 13.99
C PHE A 26 -19.18 -5.77 14.73
N ASN A 27 -19.73 -6.79 15.39
CA ASN A 27 -18.96 -7.74 16.18
C ASN A 27 -17.97 -8.53 15.32
N GLU A 28 -18.38 -8.90 14.10
CA GLU A 28 -17.50 -9.58 13.16
C GLU A 28 -16.35 -8.67 12.71
N LEU A 29 -16.65 -7.43 12.30
CA LEU A 29 -15.64 -6.44 11.95
C LEU A 29 -14.64 -6.22 13.10
N LYS A 30 -15.16 -6.04 14.32
CA LYS A 30 -14.35 -5.85 15.53
C LYS A 30 -13.41 -7.04 15.77
N ASN A 31 -13.91 -8.27 15.66
CA ASN A 31 -13.12 -9.48 15.86
C ASN A 31 -12.02 -9.64 14.79
N LEU A 32 -12.35 -9.37 13.52
CA LEU A 32 -11.37 -9.41 12.44
C LEU A 32 -10.27 -8.36 12.62
N LEU A 33 -10.64 -7.13 13.02
CA LEU A 33 -9.66 -6.09 13.32
C LEU A 33 -8.78 -6.49 14.52
N LEU A 34 -9.33 -7.02 15.61
CA LEU A 34 -8.51 -7.45 16.76
C LEU A 34 -7.47 -8.50 16.37
N THR A 35 -7.92 -9.53 15.65
CA THR A 35 -7.11 -10.71 15.34
C THR A 35 -6.05 -10.45 14.28
N ILE A 36 -6.26 -9.50 13.35
CA ILE A 36 -5.29 -9.25 12.26
C ILE A 36 -3.91 -8.84 12.79
N SER A 37 -3.90 -8.11 13.91
CA SER A 37 -2.70 -7.55 14.50
C SER A 37 -1.74 -8.61 15.00
N GLU A 38 -2.23 -9.79 15.36
CA GLU A 38 -1.43 -10.92 15.86
C GLU A 38 -1.39 -12.08 14.85
N ASN A 39 -1.98 -11.89 13.66
CA ASN A 39 -2.10 -12.94 12.67
C ASN A 39 -0.78 -13.19 11.93
N GLU A 40 -0.35 -14.45 11.87
CA GLU A 40 0.90 -14.85 11.22
C GLU A 40 0.96 -14.51 9.73
N ARG A 41 -0.19 -14.54 9.03
CA ARG A 41 -0.27 -14.13 7.61
C ARG A 41 0.04 -12.65 7.47
N TYR A 42 -0.53 -11.81 8.33
CA TYR A 42 -0.27 -10.37 8.30
C TYR A 42 1.20 -10.07 8.58
N ILE A 43 1.76 -10.66 9.65
CA ILE A 43 3.18 -10.50 10.00
C ILE A 43 4.09 -10.97 8.86
N PHE A 44 3.74 -12.08 8.19
CA PHE A 44 4.48 -12.58 7.03
C PHE A 44 4.52 -11.55 5.91
N ILE A 45 3.38 -11.03 5.45
CA ILE A 45 3.37 -10.04 4.36
C ILE A 45 4.07 -8.75 4.76
N SER A 46 3.87 -8.31 6.01
CA SER A 46 4.43 -7.11 6.58
C SER A 46 5.97 -7.08 6.55
N LYS A 47 6.60 -8.26 6.69
CA LYS A 47 8.06 -8.40 6.78
C LYS A 47 8.73 -8.86 5.50
N ASN A 48 8.03 -9.61 4.66
CA ASN A 48 8.64 -10.36 3.56
C ASN A 48 8.20 -9.91 2.16
N ILE A 49 7.20 -9.03 2.06
CA ILE A 49 6.62 -8.65 0.77
C ILE A 49 6.81 -7.14 0.52
N ASP A 50 7.76 -6.79 -0.34
CA ASP A 50 7.90 -5.44 -0.96
C ASP A 50 7.17 -5.41 -2.32
N PHE A 51 5.96 -5.99 -2.35
CA PHE A 51 5.19 -6.11 -3.59
C PHE A 51 3.98 -5.16 -3.58
N ASN A 52 3.83 -4.46 -4.70
CA ASN A 52 2.67 -3.69 -5.08
C ASN A 52 2.21 -4.22 -6.44
N ALA A 53 0.91 -4.50 -6.63
CA ALA A 53 0.40 -4.94 -7.94
C ALA A 53 0.46 -3.84 -9.01
N GLN A 54 0.63 -2.58 -8.61
CA GLN A 54 0.63 -1.41 -9.50
C GLN A 54 1.59 -1.54 -10.69
N PRO A 55 2.89 -1.87 -10.53
CA PRO A 55 3.82 -1.94 -11.66
C PRO A 55 3.46 -3.04 -12.68
N LEU A 56 2.78 -4.10 -12.24
CA LEU A 56 2.27 -5.14 -13.13
C LEU A 56 1.03 -4.70 -13.90
N MET A 57 0.27 -3.74 -13.37
CA MET A 57 -0.99 -3.23 -13.92
C MET A 57 -0.84 -1.86 -14.61
N ASP A 58 0.35 -1.27 -14.62
CA ASP A 58 0.68 0.03 -15.21
C ASP A 58 0.66 0.04 -16.76
N LYS A 59 0.52 -1.13 -17.40
CA LYS A 59 0.35 -1.28 -18.86
C LYS A 59 -1.05 -1.83 -19.23
N PRO A 60 -2.13 -1.08 -18.96
CA PRO A 60 -3.52 -1.54 -19.12
C PRO A 60 -3.87 -2.01 -20.53
N LYS A 61 -3.19 -1.50 -21.57
CA LYS A 61 -3.42 -1.89 -22.98
C LYS A 61 -3.22 -3.37 -23.27
N ASN A 62 -2.48 -4.09 -22.43
CA ASN A 62 -2.23 -5.52 -22.59
C ASN A 62 -3.12 -6.39 -21.67
N HIS A 63 -4.09 -5.78 -20.99
CA HIS A 63 -4.94 -6.46 -20.03
C HIS A 63 -6.37 -6.62 -20.54
N SER A 64 -7.20 -7.33 -19.76
CA SER A 64 -8.60 -7.57 -20.08
C SER A 64 -9.40 -6.26 -20.23
N LYS A 65 -10.51 -6.32 -20.97
CA LYS A 65 -11.42 -5.17 -21.14
C LYS A 65 -11.91 -4.61 -19.79
N PHE A 66 -12.07 -5.48 -18.79
CA PHE A 66 -12.39 -5.09 -17.41
C PHE A 66 -11.35 -4.16 -16.80
N ILE A 67 -10.07 -4.52 -16.89
CA ILE A 67 -8.96 -3.71 -16.36
C ILE A 67 -8.83 -2.39 -17.15
N ILE A 68 -9.00 -2.43 -18.47
CA ILE A 68 -8.98 -1.23 -19.32
C ILE A 68 -10.11 -0.27 -18.93
N ASN A 69 -11.34 -0.77 -18.78
CA ASN A 69 -12.49 0.02 -18.36
C ASN A 69 -12.27 0.63 -16.96
N ALA A 70 -11.68 -0.14 -16.04
CA ALA A 70 -11.33 0.33 -14.70
C ALA A 70 -10.31 1.47 -14.76
N TYR A 71 -9.24 1.30 -15.55
CA TYR A 71 -8.22 2.33 -15.74
C TYR A 71 -8.82 3.62 -16.28
N ASN A 72 -9.60 3.55 -17.35
CA ASN A 72 -10.21 4.74 -17.97
C ASN A 72 -11.25 5.41 -17.07
N GLY A 73 -12.07 4.61 -16.37
CA GLY A 73 -13.15 5.15 -15.54
C GLY A 73 -12.69 5.71 -14.21
N LEU A 74 -11.62 5.14 -13.65
CA LEU A 74 -10.99 5.57 -12.39
C LEU A 74 -9.81 6.53 -12.60
N GLU A 75 -9.52 6.94 -13.83
CA GLU A 75 -8.52 7.98 -14.09
C GLU A 75 -8.97 9.26 -13.39
N SER A 76 -8.18 9.71 -12.40
CA SER A 76 -8.38 11.02 -11.77
C SER A 76 -7.63 12.06 -12.60
N PHE A 77 -8.28 13.15 -12.99
CA PHE A 77 -7.61 14.26 -13.66
C PHE A 77 -6.37 14.69 -12.84
N LYS A 78 -5.18 14.42 -13.40
CA LYS A 78 -3.85 14.51 -12.80
C LYS A 78 -3.50 15.81 -12.07
N TYR A 79 -4.31 16.86 -12.23
CA TYR A 79 -3.98 18.23 -11.83
C TYR A 79 -4.84 18.80 -10.69
N TRP A 80 -5.90 18.10 -10.25
CA TRP A 80 -6.82 18.63 -9.22
C TRP A 80 -7.31 17.53 -8.29
N ILE A 81 -6.45 17.02 -7.40
CA ILE A 81 -6.86 15.94 -6.50
C ILE A 81 -6.88 16.45 -5.06
N LYS A 82 -8.11 16.66 -4.56
CA LYS A 82 -8.38 16.41 -3.14
C LYS A 82 -8.05 14.94 -2.88
N LEU A 83 -7.23 14.66 -1.88
CA LEU A 83 -6.84 13.32 -1.39
C LEU A 83 -8.01 12.34 -1.11
N SER A 84 -9.27 12.77 -1.28
CA SER A 84 -10.48 12.01 -0.99
C SER A 84 -11.15 11.36 -2.22
N ILE A 85 -10.64 11.57 -3.44
CA ILE A 85 -11.26 11.01 -4.66
C ILE A 85 -10.65 9.65 -4.97
N MET A 86 -11.50 8.64 -5.16
CA MET A 86 -11.07 7.30 -5.56
C MET A 86 -10.36 7.36 -6.92
N ASN A 87 -9.30 6.57 -7.07
CA ASN A 87 -8.55 6.46 -8.33
C ASN A 87 -8.22 5.00 -8.62
N TYR A 88 -7.51 4.74 -9.73
CA TYR A 88 -7.18 3.39 -10.17
C TYR A 88 -6.41 2.54 -9.12
N ASN A 89 -5.64 3.15 -8.21
CA ASN A 89 -4.94 2.40 -7.17
C ASN A 89 -5.90 1.68 -6.21
N PHE A 90 -7.12 2.20 -6.03
CA PHE A 90 -8.15 1.56 -5.20
C PHE A 90 -8.58 0.21 -5.80
N PHE A 91 -8.74 0.18 -7.12
CA PHE A 91 -9.01 -1.04 -7.87
C PHE A 91 -7.83 -2.02 -7.82
N VAL A 92 -6.61 -1.53 -8.00
CA VAL A 92 -5.38 -2.33 -7.89
C VAL A 92 -5.23 -2.94 -6.49
N GLY A 93 -5.71 -2.25 -5.45
CA GLY A 93 -5.75 -2.77 -4.08
C GLY A 93 -6.44 -4.13 -3.95
N VAL A 94 -7.49 -4.41 -4.75
CA VAL A 94 -8.16 -5.71 -4.76
C VAL A 94 -7.21 -6.82 -5.20
N TYR A 95 -6.45 -6.58 -6.27
CA TYR A 95 -5.45 -7.52 -6.77
C TYR A 95 -4.34 -7.74 -5.77
N SER A 96 -3.84 -6.67 -5.14
CA SER A 96 -2.81 -6.75 -4.10
C SER A 96 -3.25 -7.66 -2.94
N ILE A 97 -4.49 -7.52 -2.44
CA ILE A 97 -5.00 -8.36 -1.36
C ILE A 97 -5.11 -9.83 -1.75
N ILE A 98 -5.54 -10.13 -2.98
CA ILE A 98 -5.60 -11.49 -3.49
C ILE A 98 -4.19 -12.10 -3.58
N MET A 99 -3.23 -11.34 -4.10
CA MET A 99 -1.83 -11.76 -4.23
C MET A 99 -1.15 -11.95 -2.87
N TYR A 100 -1.45 -11.10 -1.88
CA TYR A 100 -1.01 -11.27 -0.49
C TYR A 100 -1.55 -12.57 0.12
N SER A 101 -2.85 -12.85 -0.05
CA SER A 101 -3.44 -14.10 0.41
C SER A 101 -2.75 -15.33 -0.22
N CYS A 102 -2.54 -15.32 -1.53
CA CYS A 102 -1.89 -16.43 -2.23
C CYS A 102 -0.43 -16.59 -1.79
N SER A 103 0.31 -15.49 -1.63
CA SER A 103 1.69 -15.50 -1.14
C SER A 103 1.79 -16.10 0.27
N CYS A 104 0.86 -15.75 1.17
CA CYS A 104 0.77 -16.38 2.50
C CYS A 104 0.50 -17.87 2.41
N SER A 105 -0.40 -18.28 1.50
CA SER A 105 -0.79 -19.68 1.35
C SER A 105 0.37 -20.53 0.79
N TYR A 106 1.19 -19.96 -0.07
CA TYR A 106 2.45 -20.56 -0.53
C TYR A 106 3.61 -20.45 0.47
N GLY A 107 3.56 -19.52 1.43
CA GLY A 107 4.67 -19.22 2.33
C GLY A 107 5.87 -18.54 1.67
N ARG A 108 5.70 -18.02 0.45
CA ARG A 108 6.70 -17.30 -0.34
C ARG A 108 6.03 -16.24 -1.21
N PRO A 109 6.78 -15.23 -1.70
CA PRO A 109 6.30 -14.37 -2.77
C PRO A 109 5.89 -15.20 -4.00
N MET A 110 4.82 -14.76 -4.66
CA MET A 110 4.38 -15.35 -5.93
C MET A 110 5.38 -15.03 -7.05
N ASP A 111 5.50 -15.94 -8.02
CA ASP A 111 6.24 -15.71 -9.24
C ASP A 111 5.40 -15.00 -10.32
N ILE A 112 6.03 -14.66 -11.44
CA ILE A 112 5.37 -13.89 -12.50
C ILE A 112 4.22 -14.65 -13.18
N ILE A 113 4.33 -15.97 -13.31
CA ILE A 113 3.30 -16.81 -13.93
C ILE A 113 2.08 -16.88 -13.00
N GLU A 114 2.32 -17.06 -11.71
CA GLU A 114 1.28 -17.03 -10.67
C GLU A 114 0.57 -15.68 -10.64
N PHE A 115 1.28 -14.56 -10.80
CA PHE A 115 0.65 -13.24 -10.92
C PHE A 115 -0.25 -13.13 -12.15
N GLU A 116 0.19 -13.63 -13.30
CA GLU A 116 -0.62 -13.64 -14.52
C GLU A 116 -1.92 -14.44 -14.34
N HIS A 117 -1.89 -15.55 -13.60
CA HIS A 117 -3.09 -16.30 -13.25
C HIS A 117 -4.09 -15.47 -12.43
N VAL A 118 -3.61 -14.67 -11.46
CA VAL A 118 -4.47 -13.75 -10.69
C VAL A 118 -5.05 -12.67 -11.59
N LEU A 119 -4.22 -12.04 -12.43
CA LEU A 119 -4.64 -10.96 -13.34
C LEU A 119 -5.72 -11.40 -14.32
N ASN A 120 -5.62 -12.63 -14.83
CA ASN A 120 -6.56 -13.22 -15.77
C ASN A 120 -7.73 -13.96 -15.08
N SER A 121 -7.79 -13.96 -13.76
CA SER A 121 -8.87 -14.61 -13.02
C SER A 121 -10.16 -13.81 -13.05
N ASN A 122 -11.29 -14.51 -12.98
CA ASN A 122 -12.61 -13.89 -12.85
C ASN A 122 -12.91 -13.46 -11.40
N LEU A 123 -12.02 -13.71 -10.43
CA LEU A 123 -12.28 -13.43 -9.02
C LEU A 123 -12.44 -11.93 -8.73
N PRO A 124 -11.53 -11.02 -9.14
CA PRO A 124 -11.72 -9.57 -9.01
C PRO A 124 -12.99 -9.04 -9.69
N TYR A 125 -13.37 -9.65 -10.82
CA TYR A 125 -14.63 -9.34 -11.51
C TYR A 125 -15.83 -9.71 -10.64
N LYS A 126 -15.87 -10.95 -10.14
CA LYS A 126 -16.93 -11.43 -9.24
C LYS A 126 -17.03 -10.58 -7.98
N LEU A 127 -15.89 -10.19 -7.42
CA LEU A 127 -15.84 -9.26 -6.28
C LEU A 127 -16.40 -7.87 -6.59
N THR A 128 -16.46 -7.46 -7.85
CA THR A 128 -17.02 -6.14 -8.22
C THR A 128 -18.54 -6.19 -8.36
N VAL A 129 -19.09 -7.30 -8.86
CA VAL A 129 -20.53 -7.43 -9.21
C VAL A 129 -21.33 -8.22 -8.18
N TYR A 130 -20.73 -9.24 -7.57
CA TYR A 130 -21.40 -10.26 -6.78
C TYR A 130 -20.82 -10.37 -5.37
N LEU A 131 -20.70 -9.22 -4.69
CA LEU A 131 -20.11 -9.09 -3.35
C LEU A 131 -20.73 -10.04 -2.30
N ASP A 132 -22.04 -10.26 -2.39
CA ASP A 132 -22.83 -11.04 -1.43
C ASP A 132 -23.21 -12.45 -1.94
N ASP A 133 -22.97 -12.79 -3.22
CA ASP A 133 -23.48 -14.03 -3.85
C ASP A 133 -22.62 -14.49 -5.04
N PHE A 134 -21.46 -15.11 -4.74
CA PHE A 134 -20.46 -15.55 -5.73
C PHE A 134 -20.95 -16.65 -6.69
N ASP A 135 -22.11 -17.25 -6.41
CA ASP A 135 -22.70 -18.34 -7.17
C ASP A 135 -23.59 -17.85 -8.33
N LYS A 136 -23.85 -16.53 -8.43
CA LYS A 136 -24.59 -15.94 -9.56
C LYS A 136 -23.67 -15.69 -10.77
N TYR A 137 -23.97 -16.40 -11.86
CA TYR A 137 -23.46 -16.26 -13.23
C TYR A 137 -23.89 -14.95 -13.90
N ASP A 138 -23.53 -14.62 -15.13
CA ASP A 138 -22.27 -14.53 -15.90
C ASP A 138 -22.55 -13.37 -16.90
N ASP A 139 -23.30 -12.34 -16.46
CA ASP A 139 -23.67 -11.24 -17.35
C ASP A 139 -22.63 -10.13 -17.22
N PHE A 140 -21.61 -10.27 -18.06
CA PHE A 140 -20.35 -9.54 -17.98
C PHE A 140 -20.43 -8.11 -18.55
N SER A 141 -21.57 -7.70 -19.11
CA SER A 141 -21.70 -6.45 -19.87
C SER A 141 -21.82 -5.20 -18.99
N SER A 142 -21.98 -5.33 -17.67
CA SER A 142 -22.27 -4.23 -16.76
C SER A 142 -21.05 -3.41 -16.31
N LEU A 143 -19.83 -3.96 -16.39
CA LEU A 143 -18.60 -3.28 -15.94
C LEU A 143 -17.96 -2.42 -17.04
N SER A 144 -18.70 -1.40 -17.47
CA SER A 144 -18.24 -0.39 -18.43
C SER A 144 -17.35 0.69 -17.79
N GLU A 145 -16.71 1.52 -18.61
CA GLU A 145 -16.02 2.72 -18.13
C GLU A 145 -16.95 3.65 -17.32
N GLU A 146 -18.23 3.72 -17.71
CA GLU A 146 -19.25 4.51 -17.01
C GLU A 146 -19.51 3.98 -15.60
N PHE A 147 -19.62 2.65 -15.43
CA PHE A 147 -19.73 2.04 -14.10
C PHE A 147 -18.59 2.50 -13.18
N PHE A 148 -17.35 2.45 -13.67
CA PHE A 148 -16.17 2.86 -12.89
C PHE A 148 -16.19 4.36 -12.55
N ARG A 149 -16.64 5.21 -13.47
CA ARG A 149 -16.86 6.64 -13.19
C ARG A 149 -17.94 6.85 -12.13
N THR A 150 -19.04 6.09 -12.20
CA THR A 150 -20.12 6.18 -11.21
C THR A 150 -19.60 5.88 -9.81
N ILE A 151 -18.90 4.75 -9.61
CA ILE A 151 -18.37 4.42 -8.29
C ILE A 151 -17.28 5.40 -7.84
N ARG A 152 -16.45 5.93 -8.76
CA ARG A 152 -15.44 6.97 -8.47
C ARG A 152 -16.06 8.19 -7.80
N ASP A 153 -17.19 8.63 -8.34
CA ASP A 153 -17.83 9.90 -7.98
C ASP A 153 -18.78 9.75 -6.78
N MET A 154 -18.99 8.52 -6.28
CA MET A 154 -19.75 8.27 -5.06
C MET A 154 -19.09 8.89 -3.84
N LYS A 155 -19.89 9.65 -3.09
CA LYS A 155 -19.46 10.29 -1.85
C LYS A 155 -19.72 9.36 -0.67
N LEU A 156 -18.89 9.49 0.36
CA LEU A 156 -19.18 8.90 1.67
C LEU A 156 -20.12 9.83 2.41
N ASP A 157 -21.14 9.27 3.07
CA ASP A 157 -21.88 10.05 4.05
C ASP A 157 -20.98 10.45 5.24
N LYS A 158 -21.45 11.37 6.09
CA LYS A 158 -20.63 11.90 7.20
C LYS A 158 -20.19 10.81 8.18
N LYS A 159 -21.06 9.84 8.49
CA LYS A 159 -20.78 8.75 9.42
C LYS A 159 -19.89 7.68 8.78
N ALA A 160 -20.09 7.38 7.49
CA ALA A 160 -19.25 6.50 6.69
C ALA A 160 -17.82 7.02 6.65
N ASN A 161 -17.65 8.33 6.46
CA ASN A 161 -16.34 8.99 6.55
C ASN A 161 -15.74 8.97 7.96
N GLU A 162 -16.56 8.95 9.02
CA GLU A 162 -16.07 8.84 10.40
C GLU A 162 -15.56 7.43 10.69
N ILE A 163 -16.34 6.39 10.38
CA ILE A 163 -15.91 4.99 10.59
C ILE A 163 -14.68 4.65 9.73
N GLU A 164 -14.63 5.09 8.46
CA GLU A 164 -13.49 4.88 7.57
C GLU A 164 -12.20 5.48 8.18
N LYS A 165 -12.27 6.72 8.68
CA LYS A 165 -11.12 7.36 9.33
C LYS A 165 -10.69 6.65 10.59
N ILE A 166 -11.62 6.14 11.40
CA ILE A 166 -11.28 5.41 12.62
C ILE A 166 -10.57 4.10 12.24
N ILE A 167 -11.11 3.34 11.31
CA ILE A 167 -10.49 2.08 10.87
C ILE A 167 -9.13 2.37 10.24
N TYR A 168 -9.05 3.18 9.19
CA TYR A 168 -7.78 3.37 8.47
C TYR A 168 -6.74 4.18 9.27
N ARG A 169 -7.08 5.41 9.69
CA ARG A 169 -6.09 6.32 10.29
C ARG A 169 -5.72 5.97 11.71
N LYS A 170 -6.61 5.29 12.44
CA LYS A 170 -6.33 4.95 13.84
C LYS A 170 -5.94 3.49 13.98
N PHE A 171 -6.70 2.56 13.40
CA PHE A 171 -6.38 1.14 13.53
C PHE A 171 -5.18 0.74 12.68
N TRP A 172 -5.25 0.95 11.36
CA TRP A 172 -4.20 0.51 10.44
C TRP A 172 -2.90 1.29 10.56
N SER A 173 -2.96 2.62 10.70
CA SER A 173 -1.73 3.41 10.92
C SER A 173 -0.97 3.01 12.19
N ASN A 174 -1.68 2.55 13.23
CA ASN A 174 -1.02 1.98 14.40
C ASN A 174 -0.33 0.66 14.05
N LEU A 175 -0.98 -0.26 13.34
CA LEU A 175 -0.35 -1.50 12.89
C LEU A 175 0.93 -1.24 12.09
N THR A 176 0.90 -0.24 11.22
CA THR A 176 2.05 0.14 10.41
C THR A 176 3.27 0.47 11.25
N ILE A 177 3.07 1.29 12.29
CA ILE A 177 4.12 1.74 13.19
C ILE A 177 4.74 0.56 13.97
N ASN A 178 3.94 -0.41 14.43
CA ASN A 178 4.47 -1.48 15.28
C ASN A 178 5.27 -2.52 14.51
N TYR A 179 4.85 -2.83 13.28
CA TYR A 179 5.56 -3.81 12.47
C TYR A 179 6.67 -3.20 11.64
N GLY A 180 6.81 -1.87 11.65
CA GLY A 180 7.73 -1.17 10.76
C GLY A 180 7.44 -1.51 9.30
N THR A 181 6.18 -1.82 8.98
CA THR A 181 5.79 -2.15 7.62
C THR A 181 6.09 -0.97 6.74
N GLU A 182 6.50 -1.25 5.50
CA GLU A 182 6.38 -0.23 4.50
C GLU A 182 4.91 0.20 4.45
N ASN A 183 4.67 1.52 4.52
CA ASN A 183 3.34 2.12 4.35
C ASN A 183 2.55 1.55 3.16
N ARG A 184 3.23 0.89 2.21
CA ARG A 184 2.67 0.26 1.02
C ARG A 184 1.68 -0.87 1.31
N VAL A 185 1.93 -1.78 2.25
CA VAL A 185 1.05 -2.95 2.49
C VAL A 185 -0.29 -2.51 3.07
N ASP A 186 -0.27 -1.69 4.12
CA ASP A 186 -1.48 -1.27 4.83
C ASP A 186 -2.37 -0.35 3.98
N VAL A 187 -1.75 0.44 3.09
CA VAL A 187 -2.46 1.25 2.10
C VAL A 187 -3.27 0.36 1.15
N GLN A 188 -2.80 -0.83 0.78
CA GLN A 188 -3.56 -1.73 -0.12
C GLN A 188 -4.86 -2.23 0.53
N PHE A 189 -4.85 -2.50 1.84
CA PHE A 189 -6.06 -2.87 2.57
C PHE A 189 -7.09 -1.75 2.53
N ALA A 190 -6.66 -0.50 2.74
CA ALA A 190 -7.54 0.67 2.69
C ALA A 190 -8.08 0.93 1.28
N TYR A 191 -7.24 0.78 0.26
CA TYR A 191 -7.60 0.88 -1.16
C TYR A 191 -8.64 -0.17 -1.54
N CYS A 192 -8.40 -1.44 -1.20
CA CYS A 192 -9.34 -2.53 -1.43
C CYS A 192 -10.69 -2.28 -0.74
N ALA A 193 -10.68 -1.97 0.56
CA ALA A 193 -11.92 -1.72 1.32
C ALA A 193 -12.70 -0.52 0.77
N ASN A 194 -12.04 0.59 0.42
CA ASN A 194 -12.73 1.76 -0.15
C ASN A 194 -13.29 1.51 -1.55
N TYR A 195 -12.65 0.67 -2.36
CA TYR A 195 -13.18 0.25 -3.65
C TYR A 195 -14.44 -0.59 -3.44
N LEU A 196 -14.33 -1.67 -2.64
CA LEU A 196 -15.43 -2.59 -2.39
C LEU A 196 -16.62 -1.91 -1.70
N SER A 197 -16.42 -0.91 -0.85
CA SER A 197 -17.53 -0.18 -0.22
C SER A 197 -18.38 0.60 -1.24
N ARG A 198 -17.76 1.09 -2.32
CA ARG A 198 -18.50 1.78 -3.39
C ARG A 198 -19.20 0.79 -4.30
N CYS A 199 -18.59 -0.38 -4.53
CA CYS A 199 -19.28 -1.49 -5.19
C CYS A 199 -20.50 -1.95 -4.38
N TYR A 200 -20.41 -2.05 -3.05
CA TYR A 200 -21.57 -2.35 -2.18
C TYR A 200 -22.67 -1.30 -2.31
N ALA A 201 -22.30 -0.02 -2.23
CA ALA A 201 -23.27 1.07 -2.37
C ALA A 201 -23.97 1.02 -3.73
N PHE A 202 -23.22 0.82 -4.81
CA PHE A 202 -23.75 0.69 -6.17
C PHE A 202 -24.70 -0.51 -6.30
N ASN A 203 -24.28 -1.70 -5.85
CA ASN A 203 -25.09 -2.93 -5.96
C ASN A 203 -26.38 -2.86 -5.13
N ARG A 204 -26.40 -2.02 -4.09
CA ARG A 204 -27.60 -1.72 -3.28
C ARG A 204 -28.46 -0.59 -3.86
N GLY A 205 -28.14 -0.10 -5.05
CA GLY A 205 -28.87 0.98 -5.74
C GLY A 205 -28.71 2.35 -5.08
N ARG A 206 -27.60 2.59 -4.37
CA ARG A 206 -27.34 3.85 -3.66
C ARG A 206 -26.28 4.70 -4.37
N ASN A 207 -26.45 6.02 -4.28
CA ASN A 207 -25.53 7.01 -4.83
C ASN A 207 -24.54 7.56 -3.79
N VAL A 208 -24.64 7.09 -2.54
CA VAL A 208 -23.82 7.52 -1.40
C VAL A 208 -23.42 6.28 -0.61
N VAL A 209 -22.15 6.22 -0.22
CA VAL A 209 -21.60 5.14 0.60
C VAL A 209 -22.00 5.36 2.05
N SER A 210 -22.64 4.36 2.62
CA SER A 210 -23.10 4.32 4.02
C SER A 210 -22.09 3.68 4.96
N VAL A 211 -22.38 3.75 6.26
CA VAL A 211 -21.60 3.08 7.31
C VAL A 211 -21.57 1.56 7.10
N GLU A 212 -22.71 0.98 6.71
CA GLU A 212 -22.83 -0.47 6.46
C GLU A 212 -21.93 -0.90 5.30
N ASP A 213 -21.86 -0.12 4.23
CA ASP A 213 -20.99 -0.44 3.08
C ASP A 213 -19.50 -0.45 3.45
N ILE A 214 -19.08 0.49 4.31
CA ILE A 214 -17.70 0.53 4.80
C ILE A 214 -17.41 -0.69 5.66
N ALA A 215 -18.31 -1.05 6.57
CA ALA A 215 -18.14 -2.20 7.45
C ALA A 215 -18.06 -3.52 6.66
N ASP A 216 -19.01 -3.74 5.75
CA ASP A 216 -19.07 -4.95 4.92
C ASP A 216 -17.84 -5.07 4.00
N ALA A 217 -17.37 -3.95 3.45
CA ALA A 217 -16.16 -3.93 2.64
C ALA A 217 -14.90 -4.28 3.44
N TRP A 218 -14.74 -3.73 4.65
CA TRP A 218 -13.61 -4.09 5.51
C TRP A 218 -13.64 -5.57 5.92
N ILE A 219 -14.81 -6.10 6.25
CA ILE A 219 -14.99 -7.52 6.55
C ILE A 219 -14.57 -8.37 5.34
N LEU A 220 -15.05 -8.03 4.15
CA LEU A 220 -14.70 -8.75 2.92
C LEU A 220 -13.20 -8.69 2.62
N THR A 221 -12.58 -7.50 2.69
CA THR A 221 -11.13 -7.32 2.48
C THR A 221 -10.32 -8.21 3.43
N LEU A 222 -10.67 -8.20 4.72
CA LEU A 222 -9.98 -9.02 5.73
C LEU A 222 -10.20 -10.52 5.49
N LYS A 223 -11.41 -10.93 5.13
CA LYS A 223 -11.70 -12.33 4.77
C LYS A 223 -10.93 -12.78 3.53
N LEU A 224 -10.86 -11.96 2.49
CA LEU A 224 -10.08 -12.27 1.28
C LEU A 224 -8.61 -12.52 1.63
N PHE A 225 -8.05 -11.67 2.48
CA PHE A 225 -6.67 -11.82 2.92
C PHE A 225 -6.43 -13.09 3.75
N LEU A 226 -7.33 -13.37 4.70
CA LEU A 226 -7.17 -14.45 5.69
C LEU A 226 -7.46 -15.85 5.14
N ASN A 227 -8.27 -15.96 4.09
CA ASN A 227 -8.58 -17.24 3.44
C ASN A 227 -7.57 -17.59 2.35
N ASP A 228 -7.42 -18.89 2.07
CA ASP A 228 -6.68 -19.35 0.88
C ASP A 228 -7.52 -19.14 -0.38
N LEU A 229 -7.06 -18.25 -1.27
CA LEU A 229 -7.75 -17.91 -2.50
C LEU A 229 -7.30 -18.73 -3.72
N ARG A 230 -6.24 -19.54 -3.61
CA ARG A 230 -5.75 -20.37 -4.72
C ARG A 230 -6.83 -21.27 -5.34
N PRO A 231 -7.74 -21.90 -4.57
CA PRO A 231 -8.81 -22.74 -5.14
C PRO A 231 -9.77 -21.99 -6.07
N TYR A 232 -9.88 -20.67 -5.95
CA TYR A 232 -10.79 -19.84 -6.75
C TYR A 232 -10.11 -19.25 -8.00
N ILE A 233 -8.82 -19.54 -8.22
CA ILE A 233 -8.00 -18.97 -9.30
C ILE A 233 -7.43 -20.11 -10.14
N ARG A 234 -7.94 -20.23 -11.37
CA ARG A 234 -7.51 -21.27 -12.31
C ARG A 234 -6.02 -21.12 -12.63
N GLY A 235 -5.28 -22.21 -12.42
CA GLY A 235 -3.84 -22.28 -12.69
C GLY A 235 -2.96 -22.08 -11.46
N LEU A 236 -3.54 -21.76 -10.30
CA LEU A 236 -2.82 -21.83 -9.03
C LEU A 236 -3.00 -23.23 -8.40
N GLU A 237 -1.91 -23.76 -7.82
CA GLU A 237 -1.92 -25.07 -7.19
C GLU A 237 -2.60 -25.02 -5.81
N SER A 238 -3.85 -25.49 -5.73
CA SER A 238 -4.59 -25.62 -4.47
C SER A 238 -4.23 -26.87 -3.67
N ASN A 239 -3.59 -27.86 -4.31
CA ASN A 239 -3.26 -29.15 -3.70
C ASN A 239 -1.91 -29.15 -2.96
N SER A 240 -1.13 -28.07 -3.07
CA SER A 240 0.08 -27.89 -2.27
C SER A 240 -0.34 -27.47 -0.85
N PRO A 241 0.05 -28.23 0.20
CA PRO A 241 -0.34 -27.93 1.57
C PRO A 241 0.04 -26.48 1.90
N CYS A 242 -0.88 -25.75 2.52
CA CYS A 242 -0.60 -24.39 2.97
C CYS A 242 0.70 -24.39 3.78
N ALA A 243 1.62 -23.50 3.44
CA ALA A 243 2.87 -23.42 4.16
C ALA A 243 2.57 -23.13 5.64
N SER A 244 3.24 -23.86 6.55
CA SER A 244 3.29 -23.47 7.95
C SER A 244 4.06 -22.16 8.02
N LEU A 245 3.35 -21.04 8.22
CA LEU A 245 4.00 -19.76 8.45
C LEU A 245 4.75 -19.84 9.78
N PRO A 246 5.99 -19.33 9.87
CA PRO A 246 6.73 -19.34 11.12
C PRO A 246 5.93 -18.57 12.18
N SER A 247 5.78 -19.16 13.36
CA SER A 247 5.09 -18.50 14.47
C SER A 247 5.75 -17.18 14.86
N VAL A 248 4.98 -16.28 15.49
CA VAL A 248 5.47 -14.98 16.00
C VAL A 248 6.74 -15.15 16.87
N ASN A 249 6.89 -16.28 17.55
CA ASN A 249 8.05 -16.61 18.38
C ASN A 249 9.28 -17.03 17.57
N SER A 250 9.14 -17.68 16.41
CA SER A 250 10.29 -18.01 15.56
C SER A 250 10.94 -16.79 14.91
N TYR A 251 10.17 -15.71 14.70
CA TYR A 251 10.73 -14.45 14.20
C TYR A 251 11.44 -13.62 15.26
N LYS A 252 11.26 -13.93 16.56
CA LYS A 252 12.02 -13.30 17.65
C LYS A 252 13.40 -13.92 17.87
N ASN A 253 13.69 -15.07 17.25
CA ASN A 253 14.94 -15.81 17.41
C ASN A 253 15.87 -15.70 16.20
N ILE A 254 15.70 -14.71 15.34
CA ILE A 254 16.83 -14.26 14.53
C ILE A 254 17.73 -13.48 15.49
N GLU A 255 18.59 -14.21 16.22
CA GLU A 255 19.86 -13.63 16.61
C GLU A 255 20.45 -13.10 15.31
N VAL A 256 20.44 -11.78 15.17
CA VAL A 256 21.38 -11.11 14.29
C VAL A 256 22.71 -11.71 14.71
N ASP A 257 23.33 -12.49 13.82
CA ASP A 257 24.71 -12.90 14.01
C ASP A 257 25.43 -11.64 14.44
N ASN A 258 25.84 -11.61 15.72
CA ASN A 258 26.87 -10.70 16.20
C ASN A 258 28.16 -11.19 15.56
N ASP A 259 28.20 -11.10 14.24
CA ASP A 259 29.44 -11.02 13.52
C ASP A 259 30.04 -9.72 14.04
N ASN A 260 30.99 -9.89 14.94
CA ASN A 260 31.83 -8.85 15.50
C ASN A 260 32.68 -8.25 14.38
N GLY A 261 32.04 -7.68 13.36
CA GLY A 261 32.63 -6.70 12.48
C GLY A 261 32.70 -5.43 13.29
N SER A 262 33.82 -5.24 14.00
CA SER A 262 34.15 -3.99 14.70
C SER A 262 33.64 -2.83 13.87
N VAL A 263 32.59 -2.15 14.36
CA VAL A 263 32.01 -0.99 13.67
C VAL A 263 33.12 0.04 13.63
N ASN A 264 33.78 0.09 12.49
CA ASN A 264 34.97 0.88 12.31
C ASN A 264 34.48 2.32 12.34
N VAL A 265 34.66 3.02 13.47
CA VAL A 265 34.20 4.39 13.75
C VAL A 265 34.51 5.33 12.58
N LYS A 266 35.57 5.03 11.82
CA LYS A 266 35.96 5.66 10.56
C LYS A 266 34.89 5.60 9.46
N LYS A 267 34.17 4.49 9.29
CA LYS A 267 33.06 4.32 8.32
C LYS A 267 31.85 5.17 8.72
N ILE A 268 31.47 5.17 10.00
CA ILE A 268 30.39 6.03 10.49
C ILE A 268 30.75 7.50 10.31
N PHE A 269 31.96 7.90 10.69
CA PHE A 269 32.44 9.26 10.46
C PHE A 269 32.47 9.63 8.98
N ALA A 270 32.88 8.73 8.08
CA ALA A 270 32.88 8.99 6.65
C ALA A 270 31.47 9.19 6.07
N ILE A 271 30.49 8.40 6.53
CA ILE A 271 29.07 8.57 6.13
C ILE A 271 28.54 9.92 6.64
N LEU A 272 28.80 10.25 7.90
CA LEU A 272 28.36 11.50 8.53
C LEU A 272 29.00 12.73 7.87
N LEU A 273 30.30 12.66 7.56
CA LEU A 273 31.03 13.72 6.85
C LEU A 273 30.50 13.89 5.41
N SER A 274 30.12 12.80 4.74
CA SER A 274 29.54 12.85 3.40
C SER A 274 28.17 13.52 3.39
N ILE A 275 27.31 13.20 4.35
CA ILE A 275 25.99 13.83 4.49
C ILE A 275 26.13 15.33 4.77
N LEU A 276 27.03 15.72 5.67
CA LEU A 276 27.29 17.13 5.98
C LEU A 276 27.86 17.89 4.79
N PHE A 277 28.76 17.28 4.02
CA PHE A 277 29.33 17.88 2.81
C PHE A 277 28.27 18.10 1.73
N PHE A 278 27.41 17.12 1.46
CA PHE A 278 26.32 17.28 0.49
C PHE A 278 25.29 18.32 0.93
N SER A 279 24.99 18.39 2.24
CA SER A 279 24.10 19.42 2.79
C SER A 279 24.69 20.83 2.61
N LEU A 280 26.01 20.98 2.78
CA LEU A 280 26.71 22.24 2.57
C LEU A 280 26.71 22.65 1.08
N ILE A 281 26.92 21.70 0.16
CA ILE A 281 26.84 21.96 -1.29
C ILE A 281 25.45 22.46 -1.67
N ILE A 282 24.39 21.84 -1.15
CA ILE A 282 23.01 22.24 -1.45
C ILE A 282 22.73 23.67 -0.93
N MET A 283 23.19 24.00 0.28
CA MET A 283 23.07 25.37 0.82
C MET A 283 23.85 26.38 -0.02
N VAL A 284 25.09 26.08 -0.41
CA VAL A 284 25.91 26.97 -1.25
C VAL A 284 25.27 27.14 -2.63
N PHE A 285 24.69 26.09 -3.20
CA PHE A 285 23.96 26.15 -4.46
C PHE A 285 22.74 27.07 -4.36
N GLN A 286 21.91 26.91 -3.31
CA GLN A 286 20.77 27.80 -3.08
C GLN A 286 21.19 29.25 -2.88
N TYR A 287 22.25 29.47 -2.11
CA TYR A 287 22.75 30.82 -1.82
C TYR A 287 23.36 31.50 -3.05
N THR A 288 24.18 30.79 -3.82
CA THR A 288 24.78 31.31 -5.07
C THR A 288 23.74 31.51 -6.16
N ALA A 289 22.76 30.62 -6.29
CA ALA A 289 21.63 30.81 -7.19
C ALA A 289 20.89 32.11 -6.85
N ASN A 290 20.53 32.32 -5.58
CA ASN A 290 19.85 33.55 -5.13
C ASN A 290 20.69 34.82 -5.36
N LEU A 291 22.01 34.74 -5.19
CA LEU A 291 22.93 35.87 -5.41
C LEU A 291 23.08 36.23 -6.90
N LEU A 292 23.08 35.24 -7.78
CA LEU A 292 23.30 35.42 -9.22
C LEU A 292 22.02 35.80 -9.96
N THR A 293 20.85 35.29 -9.55
CA THR A 293 19.58 35.58 -10.23
C THR A 293 18.83 36.77 -9.64
N GLY A 294 19.22 37.23 -8.44
CA GLY A 294 18.32 38.02 -7.59
C GLY A 294 17.00 37.26 -7.34
N ASP A 295 16.03 37.88 -6.67
CA ASP A 295 14.72 37.28 -6.38
C ASP A 295 13.85 36.96 -7.63
N TYR A 296 14.40 37.05 -8.84
CA TYR A 296 13.70 36.76 -10.09
C TYR A 296 14.11 35.41 -10.68
N TYR A 297 13.27 34.40 -10.40
CA TYR A 297 13.24 33.12 -11.10
C TYR A 297 12.91 33.33 -12.60
N TYR A 298 13.92 33.40 -13.47
CA TYR A 298 13.71 33.30 -14.92
C TYR A 298 13.75 31.82 -15.37
N PRO A 299 12.71 31.29 -16.04
CA PRO A 299 12.61 29.85 -16.34
C PRO A 299 13.53 29.34 -17.46
N ASN A 300 14.25 30.19 -18.20
CA ASN A 300 14.70 29.88 -19.55
C ASN A 300 16.21 30.07 -19.87
N SER A 301 17.15 30.03 -18.92
CA SER A 301 18.59 29.90 -19.25
C SER A 301 19.13 28.50 -18.91
N PRO A 302 19.24 27.58 -19.89
CA PRO A 302 19.86 26.28 -19.67
C PRO A 302 21.37 26.40 -19.41
N GLN A 303 22.04 27.40 -20.00
CA GLN A 303 23.50 27.50 -20.03
C GLN A 303 24.13 27.78 -18.65
N ASP A 304 23.49 28.60 -17.80
CA ASP A 304 24.01 28.91 -16.45
C ASP A 304 23.93 27.70 -15.50
N ARG A 305 22.93 26.83 -15.70
CA ARG A 305 22.75 25.60 -14.90
C ARG A 305 23.83 24.56 -15.18
N TYR A 306 24.35 24.50 -16.41
CA TYR A 306 25.43 23.58 -16.78
C TYR A 306 26.80 24.04 -16.25
N VAL A 307 27.05 25.36 -16.22
CA VAL A 307 28.28 25.91 -15.63
C VAL A 307 28.28 25.69 -14.12
N LEU A 308 27.16 25.90 -13.43
CA LEU A 308 27.01 25.58 -12.02
C LEU A 308 27.19 24.08 -11.77
N ALA A 309 26.52 23.20 -12.53
CA ALA A 309 26.69 21.75 -12.39
C ALA A 309 28.16 21.30 -12.60
N GLY A 310 28.88 21.90 -13.54
CA GLY A 310 30.30 21.63 -13.77
C GLY A 310 31.21 22.06 -12.61
N ILE A 311 30.94 23.24 -12.02
CA ILE A 311 31.69 23.75 -10.85
C ILE A 311 31.47 22.87 -9.62
N PHE A 312 30.32 22.19 -9.48
CA PHE A 312 30.02 21.31 -8.34
C PHE A 312 30.45 19.85 -8.53
N LEU A 313 30.53 19.35 -9.76
CA LEU A 313 31.07 18.01 -10.04
C LEU A 313 32.55 17.89 -9.64
N PHE A 314 33.32 18.97 -9.81
CA PHE A 314 34.74 19.01 -9.44
C PHE A 314 34.99 18.79 -7.92
N PRO A 315 34.43 19.56 -6.97
CA PRO A 315 34.60 19.34 -5.54
C PRO A 315 33.97 18.03 -5.05
N THR A 316 32.90 17.56 -5.69
CA THR A 316 32.29 16.25 -5.35
C THR A 316 33.23 15.10 -5.73
N SER A 317 33.88 15.18 -6.89
CA SER A 317 34.90 14.19 -7.30
C SER A 317 36.14 14.23 -6.40
N MET A 318 36.55 15.42 -5.96
CA MET A 318 37.70 15.61 -5.07
C MET A 318 37.41 15.06 -3.67
N PHE A 319 36.20 15.30 -3.14
CA PHE A 319 35.74 14.76 -1.87
C PHE A 319 35.60 13.24 -1.89
N TYR A 320 35.06 12.68 -2.99
CA TYR A 320 35.02 11.23 -3.19
C TYR A 320 36.43 10.61 -3.17
N GLY A 321 37.42 11.27 -3.79
CA GLY A 321 38.82 10.85 -3.72
C GLY A 321 39.40 10.87 -2.30
N ILE A 322 39.01 11.84 -1.46
CA ILE A 322 39.43 11.93 -0.05
C ILE A 322 38.78 10.83 0.79
N ILE A 323 37.47 10.60 0.63
CA ILE A 323 36.73 9.53 1.32
C ILE A 323 37.33 8.16 0.96
N LYS A 324 37.64 7.93 -0.32
CA LYS A 324 38.27 6.68 -0.78
C LYS A 324 39.64 6.45 -0.10
N LYS A 325 40.48 7.49 0.00
CA LYS A 325 41.76 7.43 0.74
C LYS A 325 41.58 7.15 2.24
N ILE A 326 40.58 7.75 2.89
CA ILE A 326 40.30 7.55 4.33
C ILE A 326 39.80 6.12 4.61
N LEU A 327 39.04 5.54 3.68
CA LEU A 327 38.45 4.22 3.82
C LEU A 327 39.36 3.06 3.38
N LYS A 328 40.56 3.34 2.83
CA LYS A 328 41.46 2.33 2.22
C LYS A 328 40.71 1.41 1.22
N ILE A 329 39.85 1.99 0.38
CA ILE A 329 39.18 1.31 -0.75
C ILE A 329 39.90 1.68 -2.05
#